data_AF-A0A533XV44-F1
#
_entry.id   AF-A0A533XV44-F1
#
_cell.length_a   1.000
_cell.length_b   1.000
_cell.length_c   1.000
_cell.angle_alpha   90.00
_cell.angle_beta   90.00
_cell.angle_gamma   90.00
#
_symmetry.space_group_name_H-M   'P 1'
#
loop_
_entity.id
_entity.type
_entity.pdbx_description
1 polymer ?
#
loop_
_entity_poly.entity_id
_entity_poly.type
_entity_poly.pdbx_seq_one_letter_code
_entity_poly.pdbx_strand_id
1 'polypeptide(L)'
;MARPTVLLGMSGGVDSSVAAALLVRQGYDVHGVTLQVWEHEDETVVVSKRWEERGCCKVGIARYVAQTLKIPHEVVDTRETFRAGVID
;
A
#
# COMPACT_ATOMS: atom_id res chain seq x y z
N MET A 1 -24.99 15.89 -2.71
CA MET A 1 -25.01 14.50 -2.23
C MET A 1 -23.64 14.18 -1.66
N ALA A 2 -23.55 13.48 -0.54
CA ALA A 2 -22.26 13.06 0.02
C ALA A 2 -21.56 12.11 -0.97
N ARG A 3 -20.25 12.28 -1.17
CA ARG A 3 -19.44 11.37 -2.00
C ARG A 3 -19.21 10.09 -1.19
N PRO A 4 -19.42 8.89 -1.76
CA PRO A 4 -19.12 7.65 -1.04
C PRO A 4 -17.62 7.57 -0.71
N THR A 5 -17.30 7.17 0.52
CA THR A 5 -15.92 6.96 0.97
C THR A 5 -15.46 5.55 0.63
N VAL A 6 -14.25 5.42 0.10
CA VAL A 6 -13.61 4.15 -0.27
C VAL A 6 -12.27 4.03 0.43
N LEU A 7 -12.14 3.02 1.30
CA LEU A 7 -10.86 2.59 1.83
C LEU A 7 -10.23 1.59 0.86
N LEU A 8 -9.06 1.92 0.31
CA LEU A 8 -8.40 1.15 -0.74
C LEU A 8 -7.07 0.59 -0.27
N GLY A 9 -6.91 -0.73 -0.37
CA GLY A 9 -5.62 -1.39 -0.20
C GLY A 9 -4.61 -0.97 -1.27
N MET A 10 -3.50 -0.35 -0.86
CA MET A 10 -2.41 0.11 -1.72
C MET A 10 -1.14 -0.69 -1.43
N SER A 11 -0.80 -1.64 -2.29
CA SER A 11 0.37 -2.50 -2.13
C SER A 11 1.68 -1.88 -2.66
N GLY A 12 1.59 -0.71 -3.30
CA GLY A 12 2.68 -0.13 -4.08
C GLY A 12 2.81 -0.72 -5.49
N GLY A 13 1.91 -1.62 -5.88
CA GLY A 13 1.82 -2.15 -7.24
C GLY A 13 1.02 -1.24 -8.19
N VAL A 14 1.20 -1.47 -9.49
CA VAL A 14 0.50 -0.72 -10.55
C VAL A 14 -1.02 -0.87 -10.46
N ASP A 15 -1.52 -2.06 -10.16
CA ASP A 15 -2.96 -2.33 -10.13
C ASP A 15 -3.68 -1.47 -9.08
N SER A 16 -3.18 -1.48 -7.83
CA SER A 16 -3.74 -0.65 -6.76
C SER A 16 -3.59 0.84 -7.04
N SER A 17 -2.53 1.25 -7.75
CA SER A 17 -2.27 2.64 -8.11
C SER A 17 -3.26 3.14 -9.16
N VAL A 18 -3.52 2.33 -10.19
CA VAL A 18 -4.50 2.64 -11.23
C VAL A 18 -5.92 2.60 -10.65
N ALA A 19 -6.23 1.65 -9.77
CA ALA A 19 -7.50 1.62 -9.05
C ALA A 19 -7.75 2.91 -8.26
N ALA A 20 -6.76 3.39 -7.51
CA ALA A 20 -6.83 4.66 -6.78
C ALA A 20 -7.12 5.83 -7.72
N ALA A 21 -6.37 5.92 -8.82
CA ALA A 21 -6.53 6.99 -9.81
C ALA A 21 -7.93 6.98 -10.45
N LEU A 22 -8.47 5.79 -10.75
CA LEU A 22 -9.81 5.64 -11.31
C LEU A 22 -10.91 6.07 -10.33
N LEU A 23 -10.81 5.69 -9.06
CA LEU A 23 -11.76 6.07 -8.02
C LEU A 23 -11.74 7.59 -7.78
N VAL A 24 -10.55 8.20 -7.69
CA VAL A 24 -10.42 9.66 -7.58
C VAL A 24 -11.04 10.34 -8.80
N ARG A 25 -10.77 9.86 -10.02
CA ARG A 25 -11.35 10.41 -11.26
C ARG A 25 -12.88 10.28 -11.32
N GLN A 26 -13.44 9.25 -10.70
CA GLN A 26 -14.89 9.05 -10.58
C GLN A 26 -15.53 9.91 -9.47
N GLY A 27 -14.73 10.64 -8.68
CA GLY A 27 -15.21 11.57 -7.66
C GLY A 27 -15.49 10.93 -6.30
N TYR A 28 -14.95 9.74 -6.02
CA TYR A 28 -15.01 9.13 -4.70
C TYR A 28 -14.11 9.85 -3.69
N ASP A 29 -14.46 9.73 -2.41
CA ASP A 29 -13.59 10.12 -1.30
C ASP A 29 -12.68 8.93 -0.94
N VAL A 30 -11.45 8.94 -1.45
CA VAL A 30 -10.56 7.76 -1.40
C VAL A 30 -9.54 7.91 -0.28
N HIS A 31 -9.41 6.88 0.55
CA HIS A 31 -8.37 6.75 1.57
C HIS A 31 -7.54 5.51 1.27
N GLY A 32 -6.23 5.67 1.11
CA GLY A 32 -5.31 4.55 0.89
C GLY A 32 -4.85 3.91 2.20
N VAL A 33 -4.72 2.59 2.21
CA VAL A 33 -4.12 1.84 3.33
C VAL A 33 -3.12 0.81 2.81
N THR A 34 -1.95 0.72 3.42
CA THR A 34 -1.00 -0.38 3.19
C THR A 34 -0.92 -1.26 4.43
N LEU A 35 -1.15 -2.55 4.27
CA LEU A 35 -0.97 -3.54 5.34
C LEU A 35 0.47 -4.01 5.36
N GLN A 36 1.15 -3.80 6.47
CA GLN A 36 2.46 -4.39 6.71
C GLN A 36 2.25 -5.78 7.30
N VAL A 37 2.61 -6.80 6.52
CA VAL A 37 2.37 -8.23 6.84
C VAL A 37 3.65 -9.03 7.05
N TRP A 38 4.81 -8.46 6.73
CA TRP A 38 6.11 -9.09 6.89
C TRP A 38 7.15 -8.08 7.41
N GLU A 39 8.20 -8.57 8.06
CA GLU A 39 9.37 -7.77 8.47
C GLU A 39 10.04 -7.13 7.25
N HIS A 40 10.67 -5.97 7.45
CA HIS A 40 11.62 -5.45 6.47
C HIS A 40 12.70 -6.52 6.28
N GLU A 41 12.95 -6.87 5.02
CA GLU A 41 14.04 -7.78 4.65
C GLU A 41 15.33 -7.30 5.30
N ASP A 42 16.01 -8.17 6.04
CA ASP A 42 17.36 -7.93 6.57
C ASP A 42 18.21 -7.25 5.51
N GLU A 43 18.98 -6.22 5.87
CA GLU A 43 19.80 -5.42 4.93
C GLU A 43 20.65 -6.31 3.99
N THR A 44 21.02 -7.50 4.44
CA THR A 44 21.75 -8.54 3.70
C THR A 44 20.96 -9.17 2.55
N VAL A 45 19.64 -9.32 2.68
CA VAL A 45 18.70 -9.81 1.64
C VAL A 45 18.31 -8.69 0.67
N VAL A 46 18.30 -7.44 1.14
CA VAL A 46 17.98 -6.27 0.31
C VAL A 46 18.98 -6.14 -0.84
N VAL A 47 20.27 -6.48 -0.64
CA VAL A 47 21.32 -6.38 -1.67
C VAL A 47 21.11 -7.35 -2.84
N SER A 48 20.48 -8.50 -2.62
CA SER A 48 20.28 -9.53 -3.67
C SER A 48 18.98 -9.39 -4.46
N LYS A 49 18.05 -8.53 -4.01
CA LYS A 49 16.76 -8.30 -4.69
C LYS A 49 16.79 -7.08 -5.61
N ARG A 50 16.08 -7.18 -6.75
CA ARG A 50 15.84 -6.02 -7.62
C ARG A 50 15.18 -4.92 -6.78
N TRP A 51 15.51 -3.66 -7.06
CA TRP A 51 15.01 -2.53 -6.29
C TRP A 51 13.46 -2.51 -6.16
N GLU A 52 12.76 -3.01 -7.19
CA GLU A 52 11.30 -3.19 -7.28
C GLU A 52 10.71 -4.20 -6.27
N GLU A 53 11.51 -5.12 -5.77
CA GLU A 53 11.08 -6.23 -4.91
C GLU A 53 11.25 -5.93 -3.42
N ARG A 54 11.96 -4.85 -3.09
CA ARG A 54 12.25 -4.46 -1.70
C ARG A 54 10.98 -3.93 -1.03
N GLY A 55 10.59 -4.49 0.12
CA GLY A 55 9.39 -4.08 0.87
C GLY A 55 9.36 -2.58 1.24
N CYS A 56 10.53 -2.01 1.56
CA CYS A 56 10.69 -0.57 1.79
C CYS A 56 10.29 0.28 0.56
N CYS A 57 10.62 -0.20 -0.64
CA CYS A 57 10.30 0.49 -1.88
C CYS A 57 8.79 0.43 -2.18
N LYS A 58 8.08 -0.65 -1.83
CA LYS A 58 6.65 -0.79 -2.10
C LYS A 58 5.78 0.15 -1.26
N VAL A 59 6.05 0.25 0.04
CA VAL A 59 5.39 1.26 0.90
C VAL A 59 5.71 2.67 0.41
N GLY A 60 6.96 2.92 0.01
CA GLY A 60 7.39 4.18 -0.59
C GLY A 60 6.61 4.53 -1.86
N ILE A 61 6.42 3.57 -2.77
CA ILE A 61 5.64 3.75 -4.00
C ILE A 61 4.17 4.04 -3.68
N ALA A 62 3.55 3.28 -2.75
CA ALA A 62 2.17 3.53 -2.34
C ALA A 62 1.98 4.95 -1.80
N ARG A 63 2.91 5.40 -0.94
CA ARG A 63 2.92 6.75 -0.39
C ARG A 63 3.10 7.82 -1.48
N TYR A 64 4.02 7.60 -2.41
CA TYR A 64 4.26 8.51 -3.55
C TYR A 64 3.02 8.66 -4.45
N VAL A 65 2.36 7.55 -4.78
CA VAL A 65 1.14 7.55 -5.58
C VAL A 65 0.02 8.28 -4.85
N ALA A 66 -0.19 8.00 -3.57
CA ALA A 66 -1.22 8.66 -2.76
C ALA A 66 -1.00 10.18 -2.68
N GLN A 67 0.25 10.63 -2.49
CA GLN A 67 0.61 12.05 -2.52
C GLN A 67 0.32 12.68 -3.89
N THR A 68 0.66 11.98 -4.97
CA THR A 68 0.40 12.44 -6.35
C THR A 68 -1.11 12.61 -6.61
N LEU A 69 -1.92 11.68 -6.11
CA LEU A 69 -3.37 11.70 -6.23
C LEU A 69 -4.06 12.60 -5.18
N LYS A 70 -3.30 13.17 -4.23
CA LYS A 70 -3.77 14.01 -3.12
C LYS A 70 -4.80 13.30 -2.24
N ILE A 71 -4.58 12.02 -1.97
CA ILE A 71 -5.42 11.22 -1.07
C ILE A 71 -4.67 10.88 0.23
N PRO A 72 -5.37 10.74 1.38
CA PRO A 72 -4.78 10.23 2.60
C PRO A 72 -4.21 8.82 2.40
N HIS A 73 -3.11 8.50 3.09
CA HIS A 73 -2.50 7.18 3.07
C HIS A 73 -1.93 6.80 4.44
N GLU A 74 -2.30 5.63 4.94
CA GLU A 74 -1.80 5.08 6.19
C GLU A 74 -1.13 3.72 5.99
N VAL A 75 -0.21 3.38 6.90
CA VAL A 75 0.40 2.05 6.96
C VAL A 75 -0.03 1.43 8.28
N VAL A 76 -0.65 0.25 8.21
CA VAL A 76 -1.15 -0.47 9.37
C VAL A 76 -0.29 -1.70 9.57
N ASP A 77 0.29 -1.82 10.77
CA ASP A 77 1.01 -3.02 11.17
C ASP A 77 0.02 -4.15 11.46
N THR A 78 0.12 -5.22 10.68
CA THR A 78 -0.75 -6.40 10.76
C THR A 78 0.05 -7.69 10.81
N ARG A 79 1.34 -7.62 11.14
CA ARG A 79 2.26 -8.76 11.10
C ARG A 79 1.81 -9.91 12.00
N GLU A 80 1.46 -9.61 13.26
CA GLU A 80 1.00 -10.63 14.20
C GLU A 80 -0.30 -11.30 13.74
N THR A 81 -1.29 -10.50 13.34
CA THR A 81 -2.57 -10.99 12.82
C THR A 81 -2.39 -11.86 11.57
N PHE A 82 -1.52 -11.44 10.66
CA PHE A 82 -1.22 -12.20 9.44
C PHE A 82 -0.52 -13.52 9.77
N ARG A 83 0.47 -13.49 10.67
CA ARG A 83 1.17 -14.70 11.09
C ARG A 83 0.22 -15.74 11.66
N ALA A 84 -0.61 -15.34 12.64
CA ALA A 84 -1.54 -16.24 13.31
C ALA A 84 -2.67 -16.76 12.41
N GLY A 85 -3.06 -16.01 11.37
CA GLY A 85 -4.18 -16.36 10.50
C GLY A 85 -3.79 -17.05 9.18
N VAL A 86 -2.52 -16.98 8.77
CA VAL A 86 -2.06 -17.40 7.44
C VAL A 86 -0.82 -18.30 7.47
N ILE A 87 0.08 -18.11 8.45
CA ILE A 87 1.37 -18.81 8.50
C ILE A 87 1.34 -20.00 9.46
N ASP A 88 0.92 -19.74 10.70
CA ASP A 88 0.80 -20.75 11.76
C ASP A 88 -0.45 -21.63 11.54
#